data_AF-A0A7Y4IJI3-F1
#
_entry.id   AF-A0A7Y4IJI3-F1
#
_cell.length_a   1.000
_cell.length_b   1.000
_cell.length_c   1.000
_cell.angle_alpha   90.00
_cell.angle_beta   90.00
_cell.angle_gamma   90.00
#
_symmetry.space_group_name_H-M   'P 1'
#
loop_
_entity.id
_entity.type
_entity.pdbx_description
1 polymer ?
#
loop_
_entity_poly.entity_id
_entity_poly.type
_entity_poly.pdbx_seq_one_letter_code
_entity_poly.pdbx_strand_id
1 'polypeptide(L)' 'MSGPAFFQTHMGQRFYETTMPQLVRQLGRLNDNVERLVAVAEQLANQKDASSAEPVHPTTTEDSEGP' A
#
# COMPACT_ATOMS: atom_id res chain seq x y z
N MET A 1 14.60 -41.38 25.29
CA MET A 1 13.50 -40.54 25.82
C MET A 1 13.65 -39.16 25.20
N SER A 2 12.67 -38.68 24.46
CA SER A 2 12.70 -37.31 23.92
C SER A 2 12.41 -36.32 25.05
N GLY A 3 13.21 -35.26 25.15
CA GLY A 3 13.03 -34.21 26.15
C GLY A 3 11.71 -33.44 25.97
N PRO A 4 11.42 -32.48 26.88
CA PRO A 4 10.22 -31.67 26.80
C PRO A 4 10.19 -30.85 25.51
N ALA A 5 8.99 -30.69 24.93
CA ALA A 5 8.80 -29.87 23.75
C ALA A 5 9.06 -28.40 24.07
N PHE A 6 9.47 -27.60 23.07
CA PHE A 6 9.87 -26.20 23.28
C PHE A 6 8.82 -25.37 24.05
N PHE A 7 7.54 -25.47 23.68
CA PHE A 7 6.45 -24.74 24.35
C PHE A 7 6.23 -25.14 25.81
N GLN A 8 6.73 -26.30 26.24
CA GLN A 8 6.67 -26.78 27.62
C GLN A 8 7.82 -26.23 28.46
N THR A 9 8.86 -25.70 27.83
CA THR A 9 9.98 -25.07 28.54
C THR A 9 9.60 -23.66 29.00
N HIS A 10 10.19 -23.20 30.11
CA HIS A 10 9.99 -21.83 30.59
C HIS A 10 10.35 -20.78 29.52
N MET A 11 11.37 -21.05 28.69
CA MET A 11 11.71 -20.18 27.57
C MET A 11 10.62 -20.15 26.48
N GLY A 12 10.08 -21.32 26.11
CA GLY A 12 9.02 -21.40 25.11
C GLY A 12 7.72 -20.74 25.57
N GLN A 13 7.35 -20.90 26.84
CA GLN A 13 6.20 -20.21 27.43
C GLN A 13 6.34 -18.69 27.30
N ARG A 14 7.48 -18.14 27.76
CA ARG A 14 7.79 -16.69 27.63
C ARG A 14 7.75 -16.21 26.19
N PHE A 15 8.26 -17.02 25.26
CA PHE A 15 8.25 -16.69 23.83
C PHE A 15 6.83 -16.57 23.28
N TYR A 16 5.93 -17.52 23.60
CA TYR A 16 4.54 -17.47 23.13
C TYR A 16 3.71 -16.40 23.84
N GLU A 17 3.98 -16.12 25.11
CA GLU A 17 3.25 -15.10 25.87
C GLU A 17 3.66 -13.67 25.51
N THR A 18 4.92 -13.45 25.16
CA THR A 18 5.47 -12.10 24.96
C THR A 18 5.89 -11.83 23.52
N THR A 19 6.78 -12.66 22.98
CA THR A 19 7.41 -12.41 21.68
C THR A 19 6.44 -12.60 20.52
N MET A 20 5.65 -13.68 20.53
CA MET A 20 4.70 -13.97 19.45
C MET A 20 3.64 -12.87 19.28
N PRO A 21 2.97 -12.36 20.33
CA PRO A 21 2.05 -11.23 20.20
C PRO A 21 2.72 -9.97 19.69
N GLN A 22 3.97 -9.70 20.07
CA GLN A 22 4.73 -8.56 19.56
C GLN A 22 5.01 -8.70 18.07
N LEU A 23 5.43 -9.88 17.61
CA LEU A 23 5.64 -10.16 16.18
C LEU A 23 4.36 -9.97 15.37
N VAL A 24 3.22 -10.48 15.85
CA VAL A 24 1.92 -10.29 15.18
C VAL A 24 1.56 -8.81 15.08
N ARG A 25 1.78 -8.02 16.14
CA ARG A 25 1.57 -6.56 16.08
C ARG A 25 2.48 -5.86 15.07
N GLN A 26 3.75 -6.25 14.98
CA GLN A 26 4.66 -5.66 13.99
C GLN A 26 4.30 -6.06 12.57
N LEU A 27 3.84 -7.30 12.35
CA LEU A 27 3.33 -7.75 11.05
C LEU A 27 2.09 -6.95 10.63
N GLY A 28 1.16 -6.68 11.55
CA GLY A 28 0.02 -5.80 11.30
C GLY A 28 0.45 -4.41 10.85
N ARG A 29 1.37 -3.77 11.59
CA ARG A 29 1.93 -2.45 11.23
C ARG A 29 2.62 -2.45 9.87
N LEU A 30 3.31 -3.53 9.52
CA LEU A 30 3.93 -3.66 8.21
C LEU A 30 2.88 -3.67 7.10
N ASN A 31 1.82 -4.47 7.26
CA ASN A 31 0.72 -4.52 6.30
C ASN A 31 0.06 -3.14 6.13
N ASP A 32 -0.24 -2.45 7.25
CA ASP A 32 -0.82 -1.10 7.21
C ASP A 32 0.07 -0.11 6.40
N ASN A 33 1.39 -0.23 6.54
CA ASN A 33 2.33 0.62 5.81
C ASN A 33 2.37 0.27 4.31
N VAL A 34 2.29 -1.01 3.95
CA VAL A 34 2.22 -1.45 2.56
C VAL A 34 0.93 -0.95 1.91
N GLU A 35 -0.22 -1.08 2.59
CA GLU A 35 -1.50 -0.57 2.11
C GLU A 35 -1.46 0.94 1.83
N ARG A 36 -0.86 1.72 2.74
CA ARG A 36 -0.65 3.16 2.53
C ARG A 36 0.24 3.45 1.33
N LEU A 37 1.31 2.69 1.15
CA LEU A 37 2.22 2.87 0.02
C LEU A 37 1.54 2.55 -1.31
N VAL A 38 0.71 1.50 -1.36
CA VAL A 38 -0.10 1.15 -2.54
C VAL A 38 -1.09 2.28 -2.85
N ALA A 39 -1.81 2.79 -1.86
CA ALA A 39 -2.76 3.89 -2.06
C ALA A 39 -2.08 5.15 -2.64
N VAL A 40 -0.87 5.48 -2.17
CA VAL A 40 -0.08 6.59 -2.72
C VAL A 40 0.33 6.29 -4.17
N ALA A 41 0.78 5.07 -4.48
CA ALA A 41 1.18 4.69 -5.83
C ALA A 41 0.00 4.79 -6.82
N GLU A 42 -1.20 4.35 -6.42
CA GLU A 42 -2.42 4.47 -7.23
C GLU A 42 -2.80 5.93 -7.48
N GLN A 43 -2.70 6.80 -6.46
CA GLN A 43 -2.95 8.23 -6.62
C GLN A 43 -1.98 8.88 -7.60
N LEU A 44 -0.69 8.55 -7.53
CA LEU A 44 0.31 9.08 -8.47
C LEU A 44 0.06 8.59 -9.90
N ALA A 45 -0.30 7.32 -10.08
CA ALA A 45 -0.63 6.77 -11.39
C ALA A 45 -1.83 7.52 -12.02
N ASN A 46 -2.91 7.69 -11.26
CA ASN A 46 -4.11 8.39 -11.73
C ASN A 46 -3.86 9.89 -12.04
N GLN A 47 -2.96 10.55 -11.29
CA GLN A 47 -2.57 11.94 -11.58
C GLN A 47 -1.80 12.09 -12.89
N LYS A 48 -0.94 11.11 -13.22
CA LYS A 48 -0.21 11.10 -14.49
C LYS A 48 -1.16 11.01 -15.69
N ASP A 49 -2.19 10.18 -15.58
CA ASP A 49 -3.19 10.02 -16.64
C ASP A 49 -4.07 11.27 -16.80
N ALA A 50 -4.45 11.92 -15.70
CA ALA A 50 -5.21 13.17 -15.73
C ALA A 50 -4.40 14.37 -16.28
N SER A 51 -3.09 14.43 -15.98
CA SER A 51 -2.21 15.48 -16.51
C SER A 51 -1.86 15.31 -17.99
N SER A 52 -2.09 14.13 -18.57
CA SER A 52 -1.88 13.86 -20.00
C SER A 52 -3.10 14.18 -20.87
N ALA A 53 -4.25 14.50 -20.27
CA ALA A 53 -5.41 15.03 -21.00
C ALA A 53 -5.19 16.52 -21.27
N GLU A 54 -4.52 16.81 -22.39
CA GLU A 54 -4.36 18.15 -22.93
C GLU A 54 -5.74 18.83 -23.06
N PRO A 55 -5.89 20.12 -22.67
CA PRO A 55 -7.13 20.84 -22.93
C PRO A 55 -7.24 20.98 -24.44
N VAL A 56 -8.17 20.23 -25.03
CA VAL A 56 -8.55 20.41 -26.43
C VAL A 56 -9.13 21.81 -26.54
N HIS A 57 -8.30 22.77 -26.95
CA HIS A 57 -8.76 24.06 -27.42
C HIS A 57 -9.76 23.78 -28.55
N PRO A 58 -11.01 24.26 -28.46
CA PRO A 58 -11.91 24.17 -29.59
C PRO A 58 -11.30 25.02 -30.71
N THR A 59 -10.85 24.35 -31.78
CA THR A 59 -10.56 25.00 -33.04
C THR A 59 -11.86 25.61 -33.53
N THR A 60 -12.05 26.91 -33.29
CA THR A 60 -13.08 27.69 -33.97
C THR A 60 -12.67 27.76 -35.44
N THR A 61 -13.18 26.83 -36.23
CA THR A 61 -13.31 26.96 -37.67
C THR A 61 -14.38 28.02 -37.90
N GLU A 62 -14.00 29.29 -37.86
CA GLU A 62 -14.83 30.37 -38.40
C GLU A 62 -14.57 30.44 -39.89
N ASP A 63 -15.38 29.69 -40.64
CA ASP A 63 -15.79 30.08 -41.98
C ASP A 63 -16.35 31.51 -41.91
N SER A 64 -15.69 32.47 -42.55
CA SER A 64 -16.30 33.74 -42.94
C SER A 64 -15.62 34.31 -44.18
N GLU A 65 -16.15 33.81 -45.29
CA GLU A 65 -16.37 34.38 -46.61
C GLU A 65 -16.34 35.93 -46.74
N GLY A 66 -15.41 36.44 -47.58
CA GLY A 66 -15.52 37.63 -48.47
C GLY A 66 -15.51 39.05 -47.85
N PRO A 67 -15.26 40.13 -48.64
CA PRO A 67 -15.13 40.24 -50.10
C PRO A 67 -13.75 40.72 -50.62
#